data_AF-A0A2H6B6P3-F1
#
_entry.id   AF-A0A2H6B6P3-F1
#
_cell.length_a   1.000
_cell.length_b   1.000
_cell.length_c   1.000
_cell.angle_alpha   90.00
_cell.angle_beta   90.00
_cell.angle_gamma   90.00
#
_symmetry.space_group_name_H-M   'P 1'
#
loop_
_entity.id
_entity.type
_entity.pdbx_description
1 polymer ?
#
loop_
_entity_poly.entity_id
_entity_poly.type
_entity_poly.pdbx_seq_one_letter_code
_entity_poly.pdbx_strand_id
1 'polypeptide(L)'
;MDNRAPAQLYALVFGAVLVVAGIVGFFYSASFGSPGDVDAILGILDINGWHNLVHIATGALGLAAAGSYASSRTYAILLGVVYVVVAVWGFVIGSGESILGIIPINTEDNVLHLAIGLVGLGAYLATPAVERPSTAPQH
;
A
#
# COMPACT_ATOMS: atom_id res chain seq x y z
N MET A 1 24.14 -5.83 8.95
CA MET A 1 22.75 -5.58 8.53
C MET A 1 22.28 -4.42 9.36
N ASP A 2 22.19 -3.22 8.78
CA ASP A 2 21.71 -2.05 9.51
C ASP A 2 20.30 -2.34 10.05
N ASN A 3 20.09 -2.12 11.35
CA ASN A 3 18.80 -2.36 12.01
C ASN A 3 17.76 -1.34 11.51
N ARG A 4 17.16 -1.62 10.34
CA ARG A 4 16.08 -0.80 9.80
C ARG A 4 14.91 -0.77 10.77
N ALA A 5 14.33 0.41 10.96
CA ALA A 5 13.13 0.56 11.75
C ALA A 5 11.95 -0.22 11.13
N PRO A 6 10.95 -0.65 11.92
CA PRO A 6 9.77 -1.33 11.39
C PRO A 6 9.08 -0.55 10.26
N ALA A 7 8.96 0.78 10.38
CA ALA A 7 8.39 1.63 9.35
C ALA A 7 9.24 1.67 8.06
N GLN A 8 10.58 1.64 8.17
CA GLN A 8 11.46 1.56 7.00
C GLN A 8 11.32 0.21 6.29
N LEU A 9 11.23 -0.87 7.07
CA LEU A 9 11.01 -2.20 6.50
C LEU A 9 9.65 -2.30 5.82
N TYR A 10 8.59 -1.78 6.45
CA TYR A 10 7.27 -1.67 5.85
C TYR A 10 7.30 -0.88 4.54
N ALA A 11 7.84 0.35 4.57
CA ALA A 11 7.93 1.22 3.40
C ALA A 11 8.70 0.57 2.24
N LEU A 12 9.79 -0.14 2.53
CA LEU A 12 10.56 -0.85 1.53
C LEU A 12 9.79 -2.05 0.94
N VAL A 13 9.29 -2.93 1.80
CA VAL A 13 8.69 -4.20 1.37
C VAL A 13 7.36 -3.94 0.67
N PHE A 14 6.44 -3.24 1.32
CA PHE A 14 5.13 -2.94 0.72
C PHE A 14 5.28 -1.95 -0.45
N GLY A 15 6.23 -1.02 -0.38
CA GLY A 15 6.56 -0.16 -1.51
C GLY A 15 6.96 -0.96 -2.76
N ALA A 16 7.89 -1.91 -2.60
CA ALA A 16 8.31 -2.78 -3.69
C ALA A 16 7.17 -3.67 -4.19
N VAL A 17 6.41 -4.30 -3.29
CA VAL A 17 5.29 -5.17 -3.64
C VAL A 17 4.23 -4.41 -4.43
N LEU A 18 3.85 -3.19 -4.02
CA LEU A 18 2.85 -2.38 -4.72
C LEU A 18 3.33 -1.94 -6.11
N VAL A 19 4.60 -1.56 -6.26
CA VAL A 19 5.17 -1.25 -7.59
C VAL A 19 5.11 -2.48 -8.49
N VAL A 20 5.57 -3.63 -8.01
CA VAL A 20 5.56 -4.87 -8.80
C VAL A 20 4.13 -5.27 -9.14
N ALA A 21 3.21 -5.24 -8.17
CA ALA A 21 1.82 -5.58 -8.37
C ALA A 21 1.15 -4.67 -9.42
N GLY A 22 1.36 -3.35 -9.34
CA GLY A 22 0.81 -2.42 -10.33
C GLY A 22 1.42 -2.60 -11.72
N ILE A 23 2.73 -2.87 -11.82
CA ILE A 23 3.37 -3.19 -13.11
C ILE A 23 2.79 -4.48 -13.70
N VAL A 24 2.68 -5.54 -12.89
CA VAL A 24 2.08 -6.82 -13.31
C VAL A 24 0.64 -6.60 -13.72
N GLY A 25 -0.13 -5.82 -12.97
CA GLY A 25 -1.52 -5.53 -13.27
C GLY A 25 -1.73 -4.85 -14.62
N PHE A 26 -0.81 -4.00 -15.08
CA PHE A 26 -0.90 -3.42 -16.43
C PHE A 26 -0.77 -4.44 -17.56
N PHE A 27 -0.19 -5.63 -17.32
CA PHE A 27 -0.20 -6.73 -18.29
C PHE A 27 -1.56 -7.46 -18.34
N TYR A 28 -2.42 -7.30 -17.33
CA TYR A 28 -3.77 -7.85 -17.30
C TYR A 28 -4.81 -6.84 -17.75
N SER A 29 -4.78 -5.62 -17.21
CA SER A 29 -5.67 -4.53 -17.60
C SER A 29 -4.97 -3.18 -17.62
N ALA A 30 -5.04 -2.52 -18.76
CA ALA A 30 -4.58 -1.15 -18.97
C ALA A 30 -5.74 -0.17 -19.20
N SER A 31 -6.98 -0.57 -18.91
CA SER A 31 -8.16 0.28 -19.12
C SER A 31 -8.23 1.39 -18.08
N PHE A 32 -8.36 2.63 -18.54
CA PHE A 32 -8.66 3.79 -17.71
C PHE A 32 -10.14 4.24 -17.87
N GLY A 33 -10.98 3.35 -18.42
CA GLY A 33 -12.40 3.59 -18.69
C GLY A 33 -13.30 3.57 -17.45
N SER A 34 -14.61 3.56 -17.71
CA SER A 34 -15.67 3.44 -16.70
C SER A 34 -15.55 2.12 -15.92
N PRO A 35 -15.99 2.03 -14.65
CA PRO A 35 -15.74 0.90 -13.73
C PRO A 35 -16.32 -0.45 -14.16
N GLY A 36 -16.91 -0.55 -15.35
CA GLY A 36 -17.34 -1.82 -15.96
C GLY A 36 -16.25 -2.55 -16.76
N ASP A 37 -15.14 -1.90 -17.13
CA ASP A 37 -14.00 -2.55 -17.80
C ASP A 37 -13.03 -3.10 -16.76
N VAL A 38 -13.45 -4.17 -16.09
CA VAL A 38 -12.70 -4.83 -15.00
C VAL A 38 -12.19 -6.18 -15.46
N ASP A 39 -10.91 -6.43 -15.22
CA ASP A 39 -10.32 -7.77 -15.35
C ASP A 39 -9.82 -8.20 -13.97
N ALA A 40 -9.90 -9.50 -13.69
CA ALA A 40 -9.45 -10.04 -12.42
C ALA A 40 -8.05 -10.67 -12.55
N ILE A 41 -7.08 -10.21 -11.76
CA ILE A 41 -5.80 -10.93 -11.61
C ILE A 41 -6.10 -12.27 -10.94
N LEU A 42 -5.71 -13.36 -11.61
CA LEU A 42 -5.93 -14.75 -11.17
C LEU A 42 -7.41 -15.11 -10.90
N GLY A 43 -8.36 -14.29 -11.36
CA GLY A 43 -9.79 -14.45 -11.07
C GLY A 43 -10.20 -14.04 -9.65
N ILE A 44 -9.34 -13.30 -8.92
CA ILE A 44 -9.52 -13.04 -7.47
C ILE A 44 -9.44 -11.55 -7.13
N LEU A 45 -8.65 -10.74 -7.83
CA LEU A 45 -8.47 -9.31 -7.51
C LEU A 45 -8.89 -8.46 -8.69
N ASP A 46 -9.87 -7.58 -8.49
CA ASP A 46 -10.43 -6.78 -9.58
C ASP A 46 -9.54 -5.56 -9.81
N ILE A 47 -9.06 -5.39 -11.04
CA ILE A 47 -8.12 -4.32 -11.38
C ILE A 47 -8.49 -3.61 -12.67
N ASN A 48 -7.97 -2.39 -12.79
CA ASN A 48 -7.92 -1.64 -14.03
C ASN A 48 -6.67 -0.73 -14.03
N GLY A 49 -6.49 0.06 -15.08
CA GLY A 49 -5.39 1.00 -15.22
C GLY A 49 -5.32 2.02 -14.08
N TRP A 50 -6.45 2.48 -13.54
CA TRP A 50 -6.47 3.40 -12.39
C TRP A 50 -5.96 2.72 -11.11
N HIS A 51 -6.42 1.51 -10.81
CA HIS A 51 -5.97 0.72 -9.66
C HIS A 51 -4.46 0.45 -9.74
N ASN A 52 -3.97 0.04 -10.92
CA ASN A 52 -2.56 -0.22 -11.17
C ASN A 52 -1.69 1.03 -11.00
N LEU A 53 -2.15 2.17 -11.50
CA LEU A 53 -1.44 3.44 -11.37
C LEU A 53 -1.34 3.88 -9.90
N VAL A 54 -2.43 3.73 -9.12
CA VAL A 54 -2.43 4.02 -7.69
C VAL A 54 -1.44 3.13 -6.93
N HIS A 55 -1.38 1.83 -7.25
CA HIS A 55 -0.39 0.92 -6.67
C HIS A 55 1.05 1.32 -7.01
N ILE A 56 1.35 1.64 -8.27
CA ILE A 56 2.70 2.10 -8.64
C ILE A 56 3.05 3.41 -7.91
N ALA A 57 2.14 4.38 -7.90
CA ALA A 57 2.39 5.68 -7.28
C ALA A 57 2.63 5.55 -5.77
N THR A 58 1.74 4.86 -5.06
CA THR A 58 1.88 4.63 -3.61
C THR A 58 3.09 3.76 -3.29
N GLY A 59 3.41 2.78 -4.14
CA GLY A 59 4.59 1.94 -3.99
C GLY A 59 5.90 2.72 -4.17
N ALA A 60 5.98 3.55 -5.20
CA ALA A 60 7.14 4.41 -5.48
C ALA A 60 7.39 5.41 -4.35
N LEU A 61 6.33 5.99 -3.78
CA LEU A 61 6.43 6.82 -2.57
C LEU A 61 6.99 6.04 -1.38
N GLY A 62 6.64 4.76 -1.24
CA GLY A 62 7.18 3.88 -0.19
C GLY A 62 8.68 3.64 -0.34
N LEU A 63 9.11 3.31 -1.56
CA LEU A 63 10.53 3.12 -1.88
C LEU A 63 11.34 4.39 -1.64
N ALA A 64 10.82 5.55 -2.05
CA ALA A 64 11.43 6.84 -1.78
C ALA A 64 11.50 7.15 -0.27
N ALA A 65 10.43 6.83 0.47
CA ALA A 65 10.36 7.08 1.91
C ALA A 65 11.21 6.12 2.75
N ALA A 66 11.54 4.93 2.26
CA ALA A 66 12.29 3.89 2.99
C ALA A 66 13.72 4.34 3.39
N GLY A 67 14.29 5.30 2.65
CA GLY A 67 15.65 5.80 2.89
C GLY A 67 15.83 6.63 4.16
N SER A 68 14.75 7.09 4.80
CA SER A 68 14.82 7.91 6.02
C SER A 68 13.84 7.44 7.09
N TYR A 69 14.29 7.54 8.34
CA TYR A 69 13.51 7.20 9.52
C TYR A 69 12.21 8.03 9.61
N ALA A 70 12.33 9.35 9.41
CA ALA A 70 11.18 10.25 9.51
C ALA A 70 10.19 10.05 8.35
N SER A 71 10.68 9.93 7.11
CA SER A 71 9.82 9.76 5.93
C SER A 71 9.09 8.42 5.95
N SER A 72 9.79 7.34 6.31
CA SER A 72 9.18 6.00 6.38
C SER A 72 8.08 5.92 7.44
N ARG A 73 8.28 6.59 8.59
CA ARG A 73 7.27 6.69 9.65
C ARG A 73 6.03 7.43 9.16
N THR A 74 6.20 8.57 8.49
CA THR A 74 5.10 9.33 7.87
C THR A 74 4.38 8.51 6.80
N TYR A 75 5.12 7.79 5.94
CA TYR A 75 4.53 6.91 4.93
C TYR A 75 3.70 5.79 5.56
N ALA A 76 4.22 5.13 6.61
CA ALA A 76 3.54 4.02 7.28
C ALA A 76 2.18 4.44 7.86
N ILE A 77 2.09 5.61 8.51
CA ILE A 77 0.82 6.10 9.04
C ILE A 77 -0.14 6.54 7.93
N LEU A 78 0.34 7.30 6.94
CA LEU A 78 -0.53 7.83 5.89
C LEU A 78 -1.11 6.69 5.04
N LEU A 79 -0.25 5.80 4.55
CA LEU A 79 -0.70 4.66 3.76
C LEU A 79 -1.56 3.72 4.61
N GLY A 80 -1.16 3.49 5.86
CA GLY A 80 -1.91 2.68 6.82
C GLY A 80 -3.36 3.14 6.97
N VAL A 81 -3.55 4.44 7.25
CA VAL A 81 -4.89 5.04 7.38
C VAL A 81 -5.65 4.97 6.06
N VAL A 82 -5.03 5.35 4.94
CA VAL A 82 -5.69 5.37 3.62
C VAL A 82 -6.20 3.96 3.26
N TYR A 83 -5.39 2.93 3.44
CA TYR A 83 -5.76 1.56 3.09
C TYR A 83 -6.85 0.98 4.00
N VAL A 84 -6.86 1.33 5.29
CA VAL A 84 -7.97 0.99 6.19
C VAL A 84 -9.26 1.69 5.74
N VAL A 85 -9.20 2.97 5.40
CA VAL A 85 -10.38 3.72 4.93
C VAL A 85 -10.91 3.14 3.62
N VAL A 86 -10.03 2.84 2.66
CA VAL A 86 -10.37 2.20 1.38
C VAL A 86 -11.04 0.85 1.62
N ALA A 87 -10.47 -0.01 2.47
CA ALA A 87 -11.04 -1.31 2.80
C ALA A 87 -12.43 -1.19 3.45
N VAL A 88 -12.58 -0.31 4.45
CA VAL A 88 -13.86 -0.08 5.12
C VAL A 88 -14.91 0.46 4.16
N TRP A 89 -14.55 1.43 3.33
CA TRP A 89 -15.45 1.93 2.28
C TRP A 89 -15.89 0.78 1.38
N GLY A 90 -14.94 -0.03 0.91
CA GLY A 90 -15.25 -1.13 0.01
C GLY A 90 -16.17 -2.19 0.62
N PHE A 91 -15.97 -2.54 1.90
CA PHE A 91 -16.91 -3.41 2.61
C PHE A 91 -18.31 -2.79 2.77
N VAL A 92 -18.41 -1.46 2.90
CA VAL A 92 -19.69 -0.75 3.03
C VAL A 92 -20.47 -0.72 1.72
N ILE A 93 -19.81 -0.45 0.59
CA ILE A 93 -20.49 -0.37 -0.72
C ILE A 93 -20.73 -1.75 -1.34
N GLY A 94 -19.94 -2.77 -0.99
CA GLY A 94 -20.09 -4.14 -1.44
C GLY A 94 -19.25 -4.48 -2.67
N SER A 95 -19.11 -5.78 -2.95
CA SER A 95 -18.32 -6.30 -4.08
C SER A 95 -18.99 -6.00 -5.42
N GLY A 96 -18.17 -5.73 -6.45
CA GLY A 96 -18.66 -5.39 -7.79
C GLY A 96 -19.00 -3.91 -7.97
N GLU A 97 -18.79 -3.11 -6.93
CA GLU A 97 -18.83 -1.66 -6.98
C GLU A 97 -17.45 -1.08 -7.25
N SER A 98 -17.35 0.26 -7.28
CA SER A 98 -16.08 0.96 -7.42
C SER A 98 -15.95 2.12 -6.46
N ILE A 99 -14.72 2.33 -5.97
CA ILE A 99 -14.36 3.52 -5.20
C ILE A 99 -14.18 4.70 -6.15
N LEU A 100 -14.81 5.83 -5.82
CA LEU A 100 -14.84 7.06 -6.62
C LEU A 100 -15.33 6.87 -8.06
N GLY A 101 -16.02 5.76 -8.34
CA GLY A 101 -16.50 5.45 -9.68
C GLY A 101 -15.40 5.05 -10.67
N ILE A 102 -14.18 4.71 -10.23
CA ILE A 102 -13.08 4.34 -11.15
C ILE A 102 -12.14 3.25 -10.63
N ILE A 103 -12.07 2.99 -9.32
CA ILE A 103 -11.21 1.93 -8.77
C ILE A 103 -12.10 0.73 -8.43
N PRO A 104 -12.03 -0.38 -9.18
CA PRO A 104 -12.82 -1.55 -8.89
C PRO A 104 -12.42 -2.14 -7.53
N ILE A 105 -13.40 -2.73 -6.86
CA ILE A 105 -13.18 -3.41 -5.59
C ILE A 105 -13.97 -4.71 -5.50
N ASN A 106 -13.36 -5.69 -4.85
CA ASN A 106 -14.05 -6.88 -4.39
C ASN A 106 -13.67 -7.19 -2.94
N THR A 107 -14.21 -8.28 -2.41
CA THR A 107 -14.00 -8.64 -0.99
C THR A 107 -12.53 -8.94 -0.71
N GLU A 108 -11.87 -9.62 -1.63
CA GLU A 108 -10.49 -10.04 -1.53
C GLU A 108 -9.54 -8.83 -1.55
N ASP A 109 -9.80 -7.86 -2.43
CA ASP A 109 -9.11 -6.57 -2.45
C ASP A 109 -9.31 -5.86 -1.11
N ASN A 110 -10.52 -5.77 -0.59
CA ASN A 110 -10.79 -5.09 0.68
C ASN A 110 -10.05 -5.75 1.86
N VAL A 111 -9.97 -7.08 1.90
CA VAL A 111 -9.20 -7.82 2.91
C VAL A 111 -7.70 -7.53 2.77
N LEU A 112 -7.16 -7.57 1.55
CA LEU A 112 -5.76 -7.25 1.29
C LEU A 112 -5.43 -5.82 1.72
N HIS A 113 -6.27 -4.85 1.35
CA HIS A 113 -6.11 -3.46 1.74
C HIS A 113 -6.14 -3.30 3.27
N LEU A 114 -7.07 -3.97 3.95
CA LEU A 114 -7.14 -3.95 5.41
C LEU A 114 -5.86 -4.49 6.05
N ALA A 115 -5.33 -5.61 5.53
CA ALA A 115 -4.10 -6.20 6.04
C ALA A 115 -2.90 -5.26 5.87
N ILE A 116 -2.72 -4.68 4.67
CA ILE A 116 -1.66 -3.69 4.40
C ILE A 116 -1.81 -2.50 5.36
N GLY A 117 -3.04 -1.99 5.50
CA GLY A 117 -3.38 -0.88 6.36
C GLY A 117 -3.00 -1.12 7.82
N LEU A 118 -3.42 -2.24 8.38
CA LEU A 118 -3.13 -2.61 9.78
C LEU A 118 -1.64 -2.86 10.02
N VAL A 119 -0.93 -3.48 9.08
CA VAL A 119 0.53 -3.66 9.19
C VAL A 119 1.24 -2.30 9.14
N GLY A 120 0.80 -1.37 8.29
CA GLY A 120 1.32 -0.01 8.23
C GLY A 120 1.13 0.77 9.53
N LEU A 121 -0.08 0.73 10.11
CA LEU A 121 -0.38 1.32 11.42
C LEU A 121 0.47 0.69 12.53
N GLY A 122 0.61 -0.65 12.53
CA GLY A 122 1.48 -1.36 13.46
C GLY A 122 2.94 -0.95 13.33
N ALA A 123 3.46 -0.85 12.10
CA ALA A 123 4.83 -0.42 11.84
C ALA A 123 5.08 1.03 12.27
N TYR A 124 4.11 1.92 12.10
CA TYR A 124 4.16 3.28 12.62
C TYR A 124 4.23 3.30 14.15
N LEU A 125 3.36 2.55 14.83
CA LEU A 125 3.33 2.48 16.30
C LEU A 125 4.61 1.84 16.87
N ALA A 126 5.16 0.84 16.18
CA ALA A 126 6.40 0.16 16.55
C ALA A 126 7.66 0.99 16.23
N THR A 127 7.54 2.11 15.53
CA THR A 127 8.64 3.03 15.21
C THR A 127 8.53 4.28 16.08
N PRO A 128 9.44 4.50 17.04
CA PRO A 128 9.46 5.71 17.86
C PRO A 128 9.47 7.02 17.06
N ALA A 129 9.00 8.12 17.65
CA ALA A 129 9.02 9.43 16.99
C ALA A 129 10.43 10.06 16.93
N VAL A 130 11.31 9.67 17.85
CA VAL A 130 12.72 10.10 17.90
C VAL A 130 13.59 8.87 17.67
N GLU A 131 14.47 8.94 16.70
CA GLU A 131 15.49 7.92 16.49
C GLU A 131 16.44 7.91 17.69
N ARG A 132 16.55 6.77 18.39
CA ARG A 132 17.45 6.67 19.55
C ARG A 132 18.90 6.78 19.05
N PRO A 133 19.74 7.64 19.65
CA PRO A 133 21.16 7.69 19.33
C PRO A 133 21.77 6.30 19.45
N SER A 134 22.55 5.88 18.45
CA SER A 134 23.24 4.59 18.51
C SER A 134 24.18 4.62 19.72
N THR A 135 23.98 3.75 20.70
CA THR A 135 24.87 3.58 21.85
C THR A 135 26.11 2.76 21.49
N ALA A 136 26.67 2.97 20.29
CA ALA A 136 27.91 2.32 19.89
C ALA A 136 29.05 2.91 20.75
N PRO A 137 29.78 2.09 21.51
CA PRO A 137 30.97 2.57 22.20
C PRO A 137 31.98 3.04 21.15
N GLN A 138 32.38 4.31 21.24
CA GLN A 138 33.50 4.84 20.47
C GLN A 138 34.76 4.16 21.00
N HIS A 139 35.25 3.15 20.27
CA HIS A 139 36.57 2.55 20.47
C HIS A 139 37.49 2.95 19.33
#